data_AF-A0A2J0LJ84-F1
#
_entry.id   AF-A0A2J0LJ84-F1
#
_cell.length_a   1.000
_cell.length_b   1.000
_cell.length_c   1.000
_cell.angle_alpha   90.00
_cell.angle_beta   90.00
_cell.angle_gamma   90.00
#
_symmetry.space_group_name_H-M   'P 1'
#
loop_
_entity.id
_entity.type
_entity.pdbx_description
1 polymer ?
#
loop_
_entity_poly.entity_id
_entity_poly.type
_entity_poly.pdbx_seq_one_letter_code
_entity_poly.pdbx_strand_id
1 'polypeptide(L)'
;GPDVLPHRQRLILETCTMFKNTFLQQSAFDDIDAYSSGRKQFLMLKSIIKFYRKSDELIKKGINISEIKESPIYQELTKMRFKYSESKEDMDKLAELPKEVENALEELEF
;
A
#
# COMPACT_ATOMS: atom_id res chain seq x y z
N GLY A 1 -17.07 -8.45 -15.82
CA GLY A 1 -16.57 -7.61 -14.71
C GLY A 1 -15.10 -7.89 -14.45
N PRO A 2 -14.43 -7.20 -13.52
CA PRO A 2 -13.03 -7.45 -13.18
C PRO A 2 -12.75 -8.90 -12.71
N ASP A 3 -13.79 -9.63 -12.29
CA ASP A 3 -13.71 -11.02 -11.83
C ASP A 3 -13.47 -12.08 -12.91
N VAL A 4 -13.41 -11.69 -14.19
CA VAL A 4 -12.99 -12.57 -15.30
C VAL A 4 -11.56 -12.31 -15.77
N LEU A 5 -10.86 -11.34 -15.18
CA LEU A 5 -9.48 -11.03 -15.57
C LEU A 5 -8.49 -12.04 -14.98
N PRO A 6 -7.34 -12.28 -15.65
CA PRO A 6 -6.21 -13.00 -15.06
C PRO A 6 -5.76 -12.37 -13.74
N HIS A 7 -5.32 -13.20 -12.78
CA HIS A 7 -4.93 -12.74 -11.43
C HIS A 7 -3.95 -11.56 -11.43
N ARG A 8 -2.94 -11.60 -12.30
CA ARG A 8 -1.99 -10.49 -12.47
C ARG A 8 -2.65 -9.19 -12.94
N GLN A 9 -3.64 -9.25 -13.83
CA GLN A 9 -4.36 -8.06 -14.28
C GLN A 9 -5.23 -7.49 -13.15
N ARG A 10 -5.82 -8.35 -12.30
CA ARG A 10 -6.52 -7.89 -11.09
C ARG A 10 -5.58 -7.18 -10.12
N LEU A 11 -4.35 -7.69 -9.93
CA LEU A 11 -3.35 -7.03 -9.09
C LEU A 11 -3.00 -5.64 -9.61
N ILE A 12 -2.86 -5.48 -10.92
CA ILE A 12 -2.60 -4.17 -11.53
C ILE A 12 -3.75 -3.21 -11.22
N LEU A 13 -5.00 -3.62 -11.43
CA LEU A 13 -6.17 -2.77 -11.14
C LEU A 13 -6.27 -2.41 -9.66
N GLU A 14 -5.98 -3.36 -8.77
CA GLU A 14 -5.97 -3.12 -7.33
C GLU A 14 -4.87 -2.13 -6.94
N THR A 15 -3.66 -2.33 -7.46
CA THR A 15 -2.52 -1.43 -7.24
C THR A 15 -2.80 -0.03 -7.76
N CYS A 16 -3.42 0.10 -8.94
CA CYS A 16 -3.84 1.39 -9.48
C CYS A 16 -4.92 2.05 -8.62
N THR A 17 -5.85 1.26 -8.05
CA THR A 17 -6.90 1.76 -7.15
C THR A 17 -6.30 2.28 -5.85
N MET A 18 -5.40 1.52 -5.23
CA MET A 18 -4.64 1.95 -4.06
C MET A 18 -3.83 3.22 -4.37
N PHE A 19 -3.08 3.23 -5.47
CA PHE A 19 -2.28 4.40 -5.87
C PHE A 19 -3.12 5.65 -6.06
N LYS A 20 -4.27 5.53 -6.74
CA LYS A 20 -5.21 6.64 -6.93
C LYS A 20 -5.75 7.16 -5.60
N ASN A 21 -6.24 6.26 -4.75
CA ASN A 21 -6.99 6.63 -3.55
C ASN A 21 -6.09 7.00 -2.37
N THR A 22 -4.85 6.53 -2.34
CA THR A 22 -3.95 6.72 -1.21
C THR A 22 -2.83 7.72 -1.50
N PHE A 23 -2.39 7.86 -2.76
CA PHE A 23 -1.27 8.73 -3.11
C PHE A 23 -1.68 9.94 -3.95
N LEU A 24 -2.47 9.75 -5.01
CA LEU A 24 -2.82 10.84 -5.93
C LEU A 24 -3.91 11.75 -5.39
N GLN A 25 -4.90 11.18 -4.71
CA GLN A 25 -5.94 11.96 -4.06
C GLN A 25 -5.41 12.54 -2.75
N GLN A 26 -5.63 13.84 -2.55
CA GLN A 26 -5.34 14.55 -1.31
C GLN A 26 -6.58 15.33 -0.86
N SER A 27 -6.88 15.31 0.43
CA SER A 27 -7.97 16.08 1.02
C SER A 27 -7.46 17.36 1.64
N ALA A 28 -7.81 18.51 1.06
CA ALA A 28 -7.50 19.83 1.64
C ALA A 28 -8.23 20.13 2.96
N PHE A 29 -9.20 19.30 3.35
CA PHE A 29 -10.01 19.45 4.57
C PHE A 29 -9.56 18.52 5.71
N ASP A 30 -8.57 17.64 5.47
CA ASP A 30 -8.04 16.73 6.49
C ASP A 30 -6.72 17.27 7.05
N ASP A 31 -6.58 17.34 8.37
CA ASP A 31 -5.43 17.98 9.01
C ASP A 31 -4.08 17.29 8.71
N ILE A 32 -4.11 15.99 8.36
CA ILE A 32 -2.92 15.17 8.10
C ILE A 32 -2.61 15.11 6.60
N ASP A 33 -3.64 15.09 5.74
CA ASP A 33 -3.53 14.96 4.29
C ASP A 33 -3.56 16.30 3.53
N ALA A 34 -3.91 17.41 4.19
CA ALA A 34 -3.91 18.75 3.59
C ALA A 34 -2.52 19.22 3.13
N TYR A 35 -1.45 18.70 3.75
CA TYR A 35 -0.07 18.94 3.34
C TYR A 35 0.76 17.66 3.47
N SER A 36 1.58 17.38 2.46
CA SER A 36 2.45 16.20 2.44
C SER A 36 3.82 16.57 1.86
N SER A 37 4.86 16.42 2.69
CA SER A 37 6.23 16.72 2.31
C SER A 37 6.75 15.74 1.26
N GLY A 38 7.76 16.15 0.48
CA GLY A 38 8.39 15.26 -0.50
C GLY A 38 8.93 13.97 0.11
N ARG A 39 9.38 14.01 1.37
CA ARG A 39 9.82 12.82 2.11
C ARG A 39 8.65 11.89 2.42
N LYS A 40 7.53 12.42 2.93
CA LYS A 40 6.31 11.63 3.21
C LYS A 40 5.82 10.96 1.92
N GLN A 41 5.70 11.73 0.84
CA GLN A 41 5.30 11.23 -0.48
C GLN A 41 6.24 10.12 -0.99
N PHE A 42 7.56 10.31 -0.88
CA PHE A 42 8.53 9.28 -1.30
C PHE A 42 8.34 7.97 -0.54
N LEU A 43 8.16 8.02 0.78
CA LEU A 43 7.96 6.83 1.60
C LEU A 43 6.64 6.13 1.27
N MET A 44 5.55 6.88 1.12
CA MET A 44 4.26 6.34 0.68
C MET A 44 4.36 5.61 -0.66
N LEU A 45 4.97 6.24 -1.67
CA LEU A 45 5.16 5.64 -2.99
C LEU A 45 6.03 4.38 -2.90
N LYS A 46 7.11 4.43 -2.11
CA LYS A 46 8.00 3.28 -1.89
C LYS A 46 7.24 2.10 -1.29
N SER A 47 6.36 2.33 -0.31
CA SER A 47 5.52 1.30 0.30
C SER A 47 4.55 0.68 -0.70
N ILE A 48 3.88 1.49 -1.54
CA ILE A 48 2.97 1.00 -2.60
C ILE A 48 3.73 0.14 -3.63
N ILE A 49 4.92 0.59 -4.07
CA ILE A 49 5.74 -0.17 -5.03
C ILE A 49 6.21 -1.50 -4.42
N LYS A 50 6.61 -1.50 -3.14
CA LYS A 50 7.02 -2.73 -2.44
C LYS A 50 5.85 -3.71 -2.35
N PHE A 51 4.67 -3.24 -1.99
CA PHE A 51 3.44 -4.04 -1.97
C PHE A 51 3.20 -4.70 -3.32
N TYR A 52 3.17 -3.92 -4.42
CA TYR A 52 2.95 -4.46 -5.76
C TYR A 52 3.94 -5.57 -6.14
N ARG A 53 5.24 -5.35 -5.89
CA ARG A 53 6.29 -6.32 -6.24
C ARG A 53 6.12 -7.64 -5.48
N LYS A 54 5.93 -7.57 -4.17
CA LYS A 54 5.74 -8.76 -3.32
C LYS A 54 4.42 -9.47 -3.63
N SER A 55 3.33 -8.73 -3.83
CA SER A 55 2.06 -9.32 -4.26
C SER A 55 2.15 -10.01 -5.63
N ASP A 56 2.91 -9.48 -6.60
CA ASP A 56 3.11 -10.16 -7.90
C ASP A 56 3.90 -11.46 -7.74
N GLU A 57 4.83 -11.54 -6.77
CA GLU A 57 5.53 -12.78 -6.42
C GLU A 57 4.58 -13.81 -5.79
N LEU A 58 3.77 -13.42 -4.80
CA LEU A 58 2.80 -14.29 -4.14
C LEU A 58 1.73 -14.82 -5.12
N ILE A 59 1.22 -13.96 -6.00
CA ILE A 59 0.23 -14.36 -7.00
C ILE A 59 0.81 -15.40 -7.98
N LYS A 60 2.09 -15.28 -8.34
CA LYS A 60 2.77 -16.32 -9.16
C LYS A 60 2.89 -17.65 -8.42
N LYS A 61 2.96 -17.62 -7.09
CA LYS A 61 2.99 -18.81 -6.21
C LYS A 61 1.59 -19.38 -5.93
N GLY A 62 0.53 -18.74 -6.44
CA GLY A 62 -0.84 -19.24 -6.36
C GLY A 62 -1.68 -18.62 -5.25
N ILE A 63 -1.14 -17.68 -4.47
CA ILE A 63 -1.91 -16.94 -3.45
C ILE A 63 -2.97 -16.06 -4.12
N ASN A 64 -4.18 -16.06 -3.59
CA ASN A 64 -5.25 -15.25 -4.13
C ASN A 64 -5.10 -13.78 -3.73
N ILE A 65 -5.45 -12.86 -4.64
CA ILE A 65 -5.45 -11.43 -4.36
C ILE A 65 -6.38 -11.06 -3.20
N SER A 66 -7.49 -11.79 -3.01
CA SER A 66 -8.40 -11.56 -1.88
C SER A 66 -7.70 -11.74 -0.54
N GLU A 67 -6.85 -12.76 -0.39
CA GLU A 67 -6.09 -13.03 0.84
C GLU A 67 -5.09 -11.89 1.12
N ILE A 68 -4.41 -11.40 0.07
CA ILE A 68 -3.52 -10.24 0.17
C ILE A 68 -4.28 -8.99 0.62
N LYS A 69 -5.52 -8.78 0.16
CA LYS A 69 -6.35 -7.62 0.54
C LYS A 69 -6.90 -7.69 1.96
N GLU A 70 -7.07 -8.90 2.48
CA GLU A 70 -7.49 -9.14 3.86
C GLU A 70 -6.34 -8.93 4.86
N SER A 71 -5.09 -8.85 4.37
CA SER A 71 -3.93 -8.59 5.23
C SER A 71 -4.04 -7.24 5.96
N PRO A 72 -3.60 -7.15 7.22
CA PRO A 72 -3.54 -5.88 7.96
C PRO A 72 -2.71 -4.82 7.24
N ILE A 73 -1.64 -5.24 6.55
CA ILE A 73 -0.77 -4.31 5.83
C ILE A 73 -1.47 -3.64 4.65
N TYR A 74 -2.38 -4.32 3.97
CA TYR A 74 -3.19 -3.70 2.93
C TYR A 74 -4.05 -2.56 3.51
N GLN A 75 -4.68 -2.78 4.67
CA GLN A 75 -5.47 -1.75 5.35
C GLN A 75 -4.59 -0.59 5.83
N GLU A 76 -3.39 -0.89 6.30
CA GLU A 76 -2.40 0.11 6.71
C GLU A 76 -2.01 1.02 5.55
N LEU A 77 -1.67 0.43 4.40
CA LEU A 77 -1.34 1.16 3.18
C LEU A 77 -2.49 2.07 2.75
N THR A 78 -3.72 1.54 2.67
CA THR A 78 -4.85 2.36 2.19
C THR A 78 -5.15 3.58 3.06
N LYS A 79 -4.81 3.53 4.35
CA LYS A 79 -5.03 4.60 5.33
C LYS A 79 -3.82 5.49 5.58
N MET A 80 -2.63 5.15 5.05
CA MET A 80 -1.37 5.80 5.42
C MET A 80 -1.38 7.32 5.22
N ARG A 81 -2.10 7.84 4.21
CA ARG A 81 -2.17 9.29 3.95
C ARG A 81 -2.81 10.08 5.10
N PHE A 82 -3.78 9.47 5.78
CA PHE A 82 -4.52 10.06 6.93
C PHE A 82 -3.96 9.61 8.27
N LYS A 83 -3.15 8.56 8.31
CA LYS A 83 -2.64 7.98 9.56
C LYS A 83 -1.33 8.63 10.02
N TYR A 84 -0.44 8.93 9.08
CA TYR A 84 0.91 9.43 9.39
C TYR A 84 1.00 10.93 9.16
N SER A 85 1.19 11.70 10.23
CA SER A 85 1.47 13.13 10.16
C SER A 85 2.93 13.43 9.79
N GLU A 86 3.27 14.72 9.64
CA GLU A 86 4.66 15.17 9.48
C GLU A 86 5.44 15.19 10.81
N SER A 87 4.87 14.64 11.90
CA SER A 87 5.59 14.49 13.16
C SER A 87 6.78 13.53 12.98
N LYS A 88 7.84 13.75 13.76
CA LYS A 88 9.03 12.87 13.71
C LYS A 88 8.66 11.40 13.95
N GLU A 89 7.81 11.14 14.95
CA GLU A 89 7.39 9.79 15.31
C GLU A 89 6.68 9.08 14.16
N ASP A 90 5.72 9.75 13.52
CA ASP A 90 4.98 9.16 12.40
C ASP A 90 5.85 8.98 11.16
N MET A 91 6.76 9.93 10.91
CA MET A 91 7.71 9.83 9.80
C MET A 91 8.71 8.69 9.99
N ASP A 92 9.12 8.41 11.24
CA ASP A 92 9.97 7.26 11.56
C ASP A 92 9.19 5.94 11.36
N LYS A 93 7.92 5.86 11.79
CA LYS A 93 7.06 4.69 11.50
C LYS A 93 6.82 4.49 10.01
N LEU A 94 6.53 5.56 9.27
CA LEU A 94 6.31 5.50 7.83
C LEU A 94 7.60 5.11 7.08
N ALA A 95 8.78 5.41 7.62
CA ALA A 95 10.05 4.97 7.06
C ALA A 95 10.27 3.46 7.18
N GLU A 96 9.73 2.83 8.23
CA GLU A 96 9.77 1.38 8.44
C GLU A 96 8.68 0.63 7.65
N LEU A 97 7.56 1.30 7.31
CA LEU A 97 6.43 0.69 6.61
C LEU A 97 6.82 -0.15 5.37
N PRO A 98 7.75 0.26 4.47
CA PRO A 98 8.17 -0.60 3.36
C PRO A 98 8.74 -1.95 3.79
N LYS A 99 9.43 -2.01 4.94
CA LYS A 99 9.97 -3.26 5.50
C LYS A 99 8.86 -4.09 6.13
N GLU A 100 7.94 -3.45 6.83
CA GLU A 100 6.73 -4.12 7.36
C GLU A 100 5.90 -4.75 6.23
N VAL A 101 5.78 -4.06 5.09
CA VAL A 101 5.12 -4.61 3.89
C VAL A 101 5.79 -5.87 3.38
N GLU A 102 7.12 -5.89 3.34
CA GLU A 102 7.86 -7.07 2.92
C GLU A 102 7.62 -8.24 3.87
N ASN A 103 7.80 -8.03 5.17
CA ASN A 103 7.64 -9.06 6.19
C ASN A 103 6.20 -9.61 6.23
N ALA A 104 5.20 -8.74 6.26
CA ALA A 104 3.80 -9.14 6.37
C ALA A 104 3.31 -9.93 5.15
N LEU A 105 3.86 -9.65 3.96
CA LEU A 105 3.54 -10.42 2.77
C LEU A 105 4.36 -11.71 2.67
N GLU A 106 5.58 -11.75 3.19
CA GLU A 106 6.36 -13.00 3.30
C GLU A 106 5.70 -14.02 4.22
N GLU A 107 5.02 -13.58 5.29
CA GLU A 107 4.24 -14.46 6.17
C GLU A 107 3.06 -15.15 5.47
N LEU A 108 2.61 -14.63 4.32
CA LEU A 108 1.58 -15.27 3.49
C LEU A 108 2.14 -16.37 2.59
N GLU A 109 3.46 -16.55 2.53
CA GLU A 109 4.13 -17.44 1.58
C GLU A 109 4.14 -18.94 1.97
N PHE A 110 3.43 -19.32 3.04
CA PHE A 110 3.44 -20.65 3.68
C PHE A 110 4.70 -20.96 4.50
#